data_AF-A0A2D6MCN0-F1
#
_entry.id   AF-A0A2D6MCN0-F1
#
_cell.length_a   1.000
_cell.length_b   1.000
_cell.length_c   1.000
_cell.angle_alpha   90.00
_cell.angle_beta   90.00
_cell.angle_gamma   90.00
#
_symmetry.space_group_name_H-M   'P 1'
#
loop_
_entity.id
_entity.type
_entity.pdbx_description
1 polymer ?
#
loop_
_entity_poly.entity_id
_entity_poly.type
_entity_poly.pdbx_seq_one_letter_code
_entity_poly.pdbx_strand_id
1 'polypeptide(L)' 'MIYNKSKSTKRYSFDISRNTTSRKAGSNVVTISTQSSTDGYSAPSASLTMTVKEATALQGFLNDNLDKEII' A
#
# COMPACT_ATOMS: atom_id res chain seq x y z
N MET A 1 3.08 10.47 -14.05
CA MET A 1 4.42 10.09 -13.57
C MET A 1 4.32 8.73 -12.90
N ILE A 2 5.28 7.83 -13.12
CA ILE A 2 5.31 6.53 -12.46
C ILE A 2 6.01 6.71 -11.11
N TYR A 3 5.38 6.22 -10.04
CA TYR A 3 5.87 6.29 -8.68
C TYR A 3 5.88 4.88 -8.09
N ASN A 4 7.04 4.42 -7.66
CA ASN A 4 7.19 3.15 -6.95
C ASN A 4 7.86 3.41 -5.61
N LYS A 5 7.31 2.83 -4.54
CA LYS A 5 7.91 2.89 -3.21
C LYS A 5 7.60 1.62 -2.45
N SER A 6 8.61 1.09 -1.79
CA SER A 6 8.47 0.01 -0.83
C SER A 6 8.89 0.48 0.55
N LYS A 7 8.31 -0.12 1.59
CA LYS A 7 8.70 0.09 2.98
C LYS A 7 8.45 -1.19 3.75
N SER A 8 9.41 -1.58 4.57
CA SER A 8 9.26 -2.75 5.43
C SER A 8 9.39 -2.37 6.90
N THR A 9 8.68 -3.13 7.71
CA THR A 9 8.73 -3.13 9.17
C THR A 9 9.01 -4.55 9.63
N LYS A 10 9.24 -4.76 10.92
CA LYS A 10 9.47 -6.11 11.48
C LYS A 10 8.35 -7.11 11.17
N ARG A 11 7.11 -6.64 10.92
CA ARG A 11 5.92 -7.50 10.73
C ARG A 11 5.29 -7.42 9.35
N TYR A 12 5.58 -6.37 8.58
CA TYR A 12 4.90 -6.10 7.31
C TYR A 12 5.85 -5.50 6.29
N SER A 13 5.72 -5.93 5.03
CA SER A 13 6.24 -5.22 3.87
C SER A 13 5.09 -4.58 3.11
N PHE A 14 5.30 -3.34 2.70
CA PHE A 14 4.38 -2.54 1.91
C PHE A 14 5.05 -2.21 0.59
N ASP A 15 4.38 -2.50 -0.52
CA ASP A 15 4.82 -2.14 -1.86
C ASP A 15 3.74 -1.32 -2.54
N ILE A 16 4.12 -0.19 -3.10
CA ILE A 16 3.22 0.75 -3.78
C ILE A 16 3.77 0.96 -5.19
N SER A 17 2.95 0.67 -6.19
CA SER A 17 3.17 1.09 -7.56
C SER A 17 2.01 1.98 -7.99
N ARG A 18 2.31 3.20 -8.42
CA ARG A 18 1.30 4.21 -8.81
C ARG A 18 1.63 4.82 -10.15
N ASN A 19 0.60 5.01 -10.95
CA ASN A 19 0.61 5.88 -12.10
C ASN A 19 -0.45 6.96 -11.88
N THR A 20 0.02 8.16 -11.51
CA THR A 20 -0.86 9.29 -11.12
C THR A 20 -1.68 9.86 -12.27
N THR A 21 -1.42 9.44 -13.50
CA THR A 21 -2.06 9.95 -14.73
C THR A 21 -3.01 8.94 -15.38
N SER A 22 -2.93 7.65 -15.04
CA SER A 22 -3.72 6.61 -15.72
C SER A 22 -5.01 6.28 -14.98
N ARG A 23 -6.17 6.48 -15.64
CA ARG A 23 -7.50 6.24 -15.05
C ARG A 23 -7.94 4.77 -15.03
N LYS A 24 -7.08 3.83 -15.44
CA LYS A 24 -7.41 2.40 -15.54
C LYS A 24 -7.18 1.68 -14.21
N ALA A 25 -8.08 0.76 -13.85
CA ALA A 25 -7.81 -0.19 -12.77
C ALA A 25 -6.53 -0.99 -13.10
N GLY A 26 -5.68 -1.26 -12.12
CA GLY A 26 -4.35 -1.86 -12.36
C GLY A 26 -3.23 -0.84 -12.49
N SER A 27 -3.56 0.44 -12.65
CA SER A 27 -2.54 1.50 -12.74
C SER A 27 -1.99 1.92 -11.38
N ASN A 28 -2.70 1.56 -10.31
CA ASN A 28 -2.26 1.76 -8.94
C ASN A 28 -2.47 0.45 -8.18
N VAL A 29 -1.41 -0.05 -7.57
CA VAL A 29 -1.41 -1.31 -6.83
C VAL A 29 -0.71 -1.07 -5.50
N VAL A 30 -1.36 -1.54 -4.43
CA VAL A 30 -0.77 -1.61 -3.09
C VAL A 30 -0.74 -3.07 -2.68
N THR A 31 0.45 -3.57 -2.36
CA THR A 31 0.65 -4.91 -1.82
C THR A 31 1.09 -4.79 -0.37
N ILE A 32 0.39 -5.52 0.50
CA ILE A 32 0.73 -5.63 1.91
C ILE A 32 1.01 -7.11 2.17
N SER A 33 2.22 -7.42 2.60
CA SER A 33 2.60 -8.78 2.98
C SER A 33 3.03 -8.80 4.44
N THR A 34 2.58 -9.81 5.18
CA THR A 34 3.14 -10.08 6.50
C THR A 34 4.54 -10.69 6.36
N GLN A 35 5.49 -10.20 7.14
CA GLN A 35 6.80 -10.82 7.24
C GLN A 35 6.73 -11.95 8.26
N SER A 36 6.98 -13.18 7.80
CA SER A 36 7.09 -14.35 8.66
C SER A 36 8.31 -14.20 9.57
N SER A 37 8.10 -14.30 10.87
CA SER A 37 9.21 -14.40 11.83
C SER A 37 9.82 -15.79 11.75
N THR A 38 10.94 -15.89 11.04
CA THR A 38 12.00 -16.92 11.12
C THR A 38 11.66 -18.39 10.83
N ASP A 39 10.41 -18.85 10.99
CA ASP A 39 10.06 -20.27 10.91
C ASP A 39 9.02 -20.53 9.81
N GLY A 40 9.49 -20.61 8.56
CA GLY A 40 8.97 -21.45 7.47
C GLY A 40 7.54 -21.26 6.94
N TYR A 41 6.63 -20.57 7.62
CA TYR A 41 5.25 -20.44 7.19
C TYR A 41 5.05 -19.20 6.32
N SER A 42 4.52 -19.40 5.11
CA SER A 42 4.11 -18.32 4.21
C SER A 42 3.01 -17.51 4.91
N ALA A 43 3.32 -16.26 5.24
CA ALA A 43 2.39 -15.39 5.92
C ALA A 43 1.49 -14.68 4.89
N PRO A 44 0.20 -14.44 5.20
CA PRO A 44 -0.78 -13.98 4.22
C PRO A 44 -0.39 -12.62 3.60
N SER A 45 -0.52 -12.53 2.28
CA SER A 45 -0.39 -11.28 1.54
C SER A 45 -1.75 -10.84 0.99
N ALA A 46 -1.99 -9.53 1.01
CA ALA A 46 -3.15 -8.90 0.43
C ALA A 46 -2.69 -7.87 -0.61
N SER A 47 -3.19 -8.01 -1.84
CA SER A 47 -2.91 -7.08 -2.93
C SER A 47 -4.20 -6.38 -3.34
N LEU A 48 -4.17 -5.05 -3.35
CA LEU A 48 -5.29 -4.22 -3.77
C LEU A 48 -4.95 -3.51 -5.07
N THR A 49 -5.80 -3.70 -6.08
CA THR A 49 -5.68 -3.07 -7.39
C THR A 49 -6.72 -1.97 -7.54
N MET A 50 -6.31 -0.77 -7.95
CA MET A 50 -7.13 0.43 -7.87
C MET A 50 -6.99 1.32 -9.12
N THR A 51 -8.02 2.12 -9.37
CA THR A 51 -7.96 3.31 -10.23
C THR A 51 -7.28 4.48 -9.50
N VAL A 52 -6.95 5.56 -10.23
CA VAL A 52 -6.43 6.79 -9.62
C VAL A 52 -7.41 7.38 -8.60
N LYS A 53 -8.72 7.38 -8.89
CA LYS A 53 -9.73 7.96 -7.98
C LYS A 53 -9.77 7.23 -6.64
N GLU A 54 -9.80 5.90 -6.69
CA GLU A 54 -9.84 5.08 -5.48
C GLU A 54 -8.53 5.21 -4.70
N ALA A 55 -7.38 5.23 -5.38
CA ALA A 55 -6.08 5.37 -4.73
C ALA A 55 -5.97 6.72 -3.99
N THR A 56 -6.48 7.80 -4.59
CA THR A 56 -6.56 9.11 -3.93
C THR A 56 -7.55 9.09 -2.75
N ALA A 57 -8.70 8.44 -2.87
CA ALA A 57 -9.66 8.30 -1.78
C ALA A 57 -9.07 7.53 -0.59
N LEU A 58 -8.39 6.41 -0.84
CA LEU A 58 -7.70 5.64 0.21
C LEU A 58 -6.60 6.45 0.87
N GLN A 59 -5.81 7.19 0.10
CA GLN A 59 -4.78 8.07 0.65
C GLN A 59 -5.38 9.11 1.60
N GLY A 60 -6.45 9.79 1.20
CA GLY A 60 -7.14 10.77 2.04
C GLY A 60 -7.64 10.14 3.34
N PHE A 61 -8.36 9.02 3.23
CA PHE A 61 -8.84 8.28 4.41
C PHE A 61 -7.71 7.91 5.38
N LEU A 62 -6.60 7.36 4.90
CA LEU A 62 -5.49 6.97 5.76
C LEU A 62 -4.80 8.17 6.41
N ASN A 63 -4.59 9.27 5.67
CA ASN A 63 -4.03 10.48 6.24
C ASN A 63 -4.95 11.03 7.35
N ASP A 64 -6.25 11.15 7.08
CA ASP A 64 -7.21 11.73 8.04
C ASP A 64 -7.37 10.89 9.32
N ASN A 65 -7.09 9.58 9.26
CA ASN A 65 -7.34 8.64 10.37
C ASN A 65 -6.07 8.08 11.02
N LEU A 66 -4.91 8.21 10.38
CA LEU A 66 -3.62 7.72 10.90
C LEU A 66 -2.60 8.83 11.12
N ASP A 67 -2.82 10.05 10.63
CA ASP A 67 -1.95 11.16 11.00
C ASP A 67 -2.08 11.46 12.49
N LYS A 68 -0.91 11.48 13.11
CA LYS A 68 -0.72 11.84 14.51
C LYS A 68 -0.92 13.34 14.67
N GLU A 69 -2.03 13.76 15.25
CA GLU A 69 -1.89 14.73 16.34
C GLU A 69 -1.25 13.97 17.51
N ILE A 70 0.08 14.04 17.63
CA ILE A 70 0.73 13.80 18.92
C ILE A 70 0.41 15.06 19.73
N ILE A 71 -0.55 14.94 20.66
CA ILE A 71 -0.61 15.80 21.85
C ILE A 71 0.43 15.28 22.85
#